data_AF-B2W102-F1
#
_entry.id   AF-B2W102-F1
#
_cell.length_a   1.000
_cell.length_b   1.000
_cell.length_c   1.000
_cell.angle_alpha   90.00
_cell.angle_beta   90.00
_cell.angle_gamma   90.00
#
_symmetry.space_group_name_H-M   'P 1'
#
loop_
_entity.id
_entity.type
_entity.pdbx_description
1 polymer ?
#
loop_
_entity_poly.entity_id
_entity_poly.type
_entity_poly.pdbx_seq_one_letter_code
_entity_poly.pdbx_strand_id
1 'polypeptide(L)'
;MAYTAELRLALRAVHRAALLTKSVLRSLSNNVSAETKADDSPVTIADFAAQALLISALLAVYPNDRFLGEESADALRQNEQLADRVWQLVQQAKEEAHAASNGIGNEEEAQKHARTRGEDGYGLWIQLMERRLSCK
;
A
#
# COMPACT_ATOMS: atom_id res chain seq x y z
N MET A 1 7.22 -25.28 8.71
CA MET A 1 8.20 -24.32 9.24
C MET A 1 7.46 -23.29 10.09
N ALA A 2 8.07 -22.77 11.15
CA ALA A 2 7.54 -21.57 11.82
C ALA A 2 7.43 -20.42 10.79
N TYR A 3 6.45 -19.54 10.96
CA TYR A 3 6.21 -18.35 10.12
C TYR A 3 5.83 -18.59 8.64
N THR A 4 5.28 -19.76 8.29
CA THR A 4 4.94 -20.07 6.88
C THR A 4 3.83 -19.16 6.34
N ALA A 5 2.86 -18.77 7.17
CA ALA A 5 1.74 -17.92 6.75
C ALA A 5 2.20 -16.47 6.54
N GLU A 6 3.02 -15.98 7.45
CA GLU A 6 3.70 -14.69 7.46
C GLU A 6 4.59 -14.55 6.22
N LEU A 7 5.42 -15.56 5.93
CA LEU A 7 6.27 -15.57 4.73
C LEU A 7 5.43 -15.50 3.44
N ARG A 8 4.37 -16.29 3.33
CA ARG A 8 3.48 -16.24 2.15
C ARG A 8 2.79 -14.89 2.00
N LEU A 9 2.40 -14.27 3.11
CA LEU A 9 1.81 -12.93 3.08
C LEU A 9 2.84 -11.88 2.65
N ALA A 10 4.03 -11.91 3.26
CA ALA A 10 5.13 -11.00 2.96
C ALA A 10 5.55 -11.08 1.49
N LEU A 11 5.72 -12.29 0.93
CA LEU A 11 6.07 -12.47 -0.48
C LEU A 11 5.02 -11.86 -1.41
N ARG A 12 3.73 -12.05 -1.13
CA ARG A 12 2.64 -11.45 -1.92
C ARG A 12 2.64 -9.93 -1.81
N ALA A 13 2.84 -9.40 -0.60
CA ALA A 13 2.87 -7.96 -0.36
C ALA A 13 4.07 -7.30 -1.05
N VAL A 14 5.27 -7.88 -0.94
CA VAL A 14 6.49 -7.41 -1.61
C VAL A 14 6.36 -7.48 -3.13
N HIS A 15 5.80 -8.56 -3.66
CA HIS A 15 5.57 -8.66 -5.11
C HIS A 15 4.66 -7.54 -5.62
N ARG A 16 3.59 -7.21 -4.88
CA ARG A 16 2.70 -6.09 -5.21
C ARG A 16 3.40 -4.73 -5.09
N ALA A 17 4.18 -4.52 -4.03
CA ALA A 17 4.97 -3.31 -3.86
C ALA A 17 5.97 -3.12 -5.02
N ALA A 18 6.63 -4.19 -5.47
CA ALA A 18 7.54 -4.15 -6.61
C ALA A 18 6.84 -3.80 -7.94
N LEU A 19 5.61 -4.28 -8.14
CA LEU A 19 4.81 -3.89 -9.31
C LEU A 19 4.39 -2.42 -9.24
N LEU A 20 3.97 -1.95 -8.05
CA LEU A 20 3.62 -0.56 -7.79
C LEU A 20 4.79 0.38 -8.13
N THR A 21 5.96 0.16 -7.54
CA THR A 21 7.12 1.05 -7.75
C THR A 21 7.59 1.02 -9.21
N LYS A 22 7.52 -0.12 -9.88
CA LYS A 22 7.77 -0.23 -11.33
C LYS A 22 6.73 0.55 -12.16
N SER A 23 5.47 0.55 -11.74
CA SER A 23 4.41 1.32 -12.40
C SER A 23 4.67 2.82 -12.29
N VAL A 24 5.01 3.29 -11.08
CA VAL A 24 5.41 4.68 -10.84
C VAL A 24 6.61 5.05 -11.72
N LEU A 25 7.68 4.26 -11.73
CA LEU A 25 8.87 4.50 -12.56
C LEU A 25 8.55 4.65 -14.06
N ARG A 26 7.66 3.81 -14.59
CA ARG A 26 7.22 3.90 -15.99
C ARG A 26 6.41 5.16 -16.26
N SER A 27 5.46 5.49 -15.40
CA SER A 27 4.65 6.70 -15.52
C SER A 27 5.51 7.95 -15.57
N LEU A 28 6.63 7.98 -14.85
CA LEU A 28 7.58 9.10 -14.86
C LEU A 28 8.41 9.15 -16.14
N SER A 29 8.86 8.00 -16.62
CA SER A 29 9.63 7.88 -17.86
C SER A 29 8.80 8.31 -19.08
N ASN A 30 7.47 8.25 -18.99
CA ASN A 30 6.55 8.70 -20.04
C ASN A 30 6.13 10.17 -19.92
N ASN A 31 6.29 10.77 -18.74
CA ASN A 31 5.93 12.16 -18.43
C ASN A 31 7.19 13.03 -18.25
N VAL A 32 8.14 12.97 -19.19
CA VAL A 32 9.42 13.75 -19.19
C VAL A 32 9.16 15.25 -19.38
N SER A 33 8.48 15.82 -18.40
CA SER A 33 8.42 17.22 -18.01
C SER A 33 8.55 17.18 -16.50
N ALA A 34 9.65 16.58 -16.03
CA ALA A 34 9.95 16.44 -14.62
C ALA A 34 10.21 17.85 -14.07
N GLU A 35 9.13 18.52 -13.68
CA GLU A 35 9.11 19.67 -12.80
C GLU A 35 9.92 19.28 -11.57
N THR A 36 11.20 19.63 -11.64
CA THR A 36 12.19 19.36 -10.64
C THR A 36 12.12 20.54 -9.69
N LYS A 37 11.58 20.34 -8.47
CA LYS A 37 12.10 20.94 -7.23
C LYS A 37 11.43 20.46 -5.94
N ALA A 38 12.33 20.24 -4.96
CA ALA A 38 12.23 20.24 -3.49
C ALA A 38 11.23 19.26 -2.84
N ASP A 39 11.75 18.09 -2.49
CA ASP A 39 11.20 17.12 -1.52
C ASP A 39 10.11 16.13 -2.01
N ASP A 40 9.22 16.48 -2.94
CA ASP A 40 8.20 15.53 -3.48
C ASP A 40 8.69 14.79 -4.73
N SER A 41 9.90 14.22 -4.64
CA SER A 41 10.45 13.47 -5.76
C SER A 41 9.57 12.24 -6.06
N PRO A 42 9.50 11.82 -7.33
CA PRO A 42 8.72 10.64 -7.67
C PRO A 42 9.17 9.34 -7.00
N VAL A 43 10.43 9.29 -6.57
CA VAL A 43 11.02 8.19 -5.79
C VAL A 43 10.39 8.19 -4.40
N THR A 44 10.34 9.35 -3.75
CA THR A 44 9.73 9.57 -2.43
C THR A 44 8.27 9.09 -2.37
N ILE A 45 7.44 9.43 -3.37
CA ILE A 45 6.03 8.99 -3.41
C ILE A 45 5.92 7.47 -3.57
N ALA A 46 6.81 6.86 -4.38
CA ALA A 46 6.84 5.41 -4.57
C ALA A 46 7.23 4.68 -3.27
N ASP A 47 8.16 5.23 -2.50
CA ASP A 47 8.62 4.67 -1.22
C ASP A 47 7.50 4.70 -0.18
N PHE A 48 6.82 5.84 -0.03
CA PHE A 48 5.63 5.95 0.83
C PHE A 48 4.54 4.96 0.44
N ALA A 49 4.25 4.83 -0.86
CA ALA A 49 3.22 3.92 -1.35
C ALA A 49 3.60 2.44 -1.14
N ALA A 50 4.86 2.07 -1.33
CA ALA A 50 5.35 0.72 -1.06
C ALA A 50 5.25 0.38 0.43
N GLN A 51 5.71 1.28 1.31
CA GLN A 51 5.61 1.09 2.76
C GLN A 51 4.14 1.00 3.21
N ALA A 52 3.27 1.87 2.68
CA ALA A 52 1.84 1.86 2.95
C ALA A 52 1.16 0.54 2.56
N LEU A 53 1.49 0.02 1.38
CA LEU A 53 0.97 -1.25 0.89
C LEU A 53 1.41 -2.42 1.78
N LEU A 54 2.69 -2.47 2.16
CA LEU A 54 3.22 -3.52 3.03
C LEU A 54 2.53 -3.50 4.39
N ILE A 55 2.51 -2.34 5.06
CA ILE A 55 1.89 -2.17 6.39
C ILE A 55 0.42 -2.57 6.35
N SER A 56 -0.34 -2.10 5.35
CA SER A 56 -1.77 -2.42 5.24
C SER A 56 -2.03 -3.90 4.99
N ALA A 57 -1.23 -4.55 4.12
CA ALA A 57 -1.38 -5.97 3.82
C ALA A 57 -1.10 -6.86 5.04
N LEU A 58 -0.08 -6.52 5.83
CA LEU A 58 0.23 -7.28 7.03
C LEU A 58 -0.76 -7.01 8.16
N LEU A 59 -1.11 -5.74 8.45
CA LEU A 59 -2.04 -5.40 9.53
C LEU A 59 -3.47 -5.90 9.28
N ALA A 60 -3.86 -6.12 8.02
CA ALA A 60 -5.13 -6.78 7.69
C ALA A 60 -5.21 -8.22 8.22
N VAL A 61 -4.07 -8.89 8.43
CA VAL A 61 -3.98 -10.28 8.93
C VAL A 61 -3.48 -10.34 10.37
N TYR A 62 -2.51 -9.49 10.71
CA TYR A 62 -1.84 -9.42 12.01
C TYR A 62 -2.02 -8.03 12.63
N PRO A 63 -3.22 -7.67 13.10
CA PRO A 63 -3.55 -6.31 13.54
C PRO A 63 -2.76 -5.84 14.78
N ASN A 64 -2.18 -6.79 15.53
CA ASN A 64 -1.41 -6.48 16.74
C ASN A 64 0.08 -6.23 16.45
N ASP A 65 0.58 -6.62 15.27
CA ASP A 65 1.99 -6.48 14.90
C ASP A 65 2.40 -5.01 14.81
N ARG A 66 3.70 -4.78 14.98
CA ARG A 66 4.32 -3.44 14.91
C ARG A 66 5.24 -3.36 13.70
N PHE A 67 5.41 -2.16 13.19
CA PHE A 67 6.24 -1.88 12.02
C PHE A 67 7.34 -0.89 12.38
N LEU A 68 8.54 -1.18 11.87
CA LEU A 68 9.64 -0.25 11.79
C LEU A 68 9.81 0.09 10.30
N GLY A 69 9.37 1.28 9.92
CA GLY A 69 9.52 1.80 8.56
C GLY A 69 10.64 2.85 8.51
N GLU A 70 11.17 3.09 7.32
CA GLU A 70 12.11 4.18 7.06
C GLU A 70 11.35 5.51 7.00
N GLU A 71 10.21 5.50 6.31
CA GLU A 71 9.42 6.70 6.08
C GLU A 71 8.54 7.07 7.27
N SER A 72 8.55 8.34 7.65
CA SER A 72 7.67 8.85 8.70
C SER A 72 6.31 9.24 8.15
N ALA A 73 5.27 8.71 8.80
CA ALA A 73 3.88 9.12 8.58
C ALA A 73 3.63 10.62 8.82
N ASP A 74 4.49 11.32 9.54
CA ASP A 74 4.36 12.75 9.77
C ASP A 74 4.46 13.56 8.47
N ALA A 75 5.28 13.10 7.51
CA ALA A 75 5.37 13.74 6.20
C ALA A 75 4.02 13.70 5.47
N LEU A 76 3.30 12.57 5.56
CA LEU A 76 1.97 12.42 4.96
C LEU A 76 0.91 13.26 5.69
N ARG A 77 1.02 13.42 7.01
CA ARG A 77 0.09 14.28 7.77
C ARG A 77 0.26 15.76 7.47
N GLN A 78 1.50 16.18 7.21
CA GLN A 78 1.84 17.58 6.98
C GLN A 78 1.58 18.00 5.53
N ASN A 79 1.43 17.03 4.61
CA ASN A 79 1.22 17.28 3.19
C ASN A 79 0.05 16.41 2.66
N GLU A 80 -1.15 16.97 2.66
CA GLU A 80 -2.38 16.31 2.20
C GLU A 80 -2.29 15.89 0.72
N GLN A 81 -1.66 16.70 -0.13
CA GLN A 81 -1.49 16.38 -1.56
C GLN A 81 -0.59 15.15 -1.77
N LEU A 82 0.48 15.04 -0.98
CA LEU A 82 1.33 13.85 -0.98
C LEU A 82 0.55 12.63 -0.49
N ALA A 83 -0.20 12.75 0.59
CA ALA A 83 -1.04 11.66 1.11
C ALA A 83 -2.05 11.17 0.07
N ASP A 84 -2.73 12.08 -0.63
CA ASP A 84 -3.67 11.74 -1.70
C ASP A 84 -3.00 10.99 -2.85
N ARG A 85 -1.83 11.44 -3.29
CA ARG A 85 -1.06 10.77 -4.36
C ARG A 85 -0.62 9.37 -3.94
N VAL A 86 -0.10 9.21 -2.72
CA VAL A 86 0.27 7.92 -2.15
C VAL A 86 -0.93 6.98 -2.11
N TRP A 87 -2.08 7.48 -1.66
CA TRP A 87 -3.31 6.70 -1.59
C TRP A 87 -3.80 6.22 -2.96
N GLN A 88 -3.80 7.11 -3.95
CA GLN A 88 -4.17 6.76 -5.32
C GLN A 88 -3.31 5.61 -5.87
N LEU A 89 -2.00 5.64 -5.64
CA LEU A 89 -1.09 4.58 -6.05
C LEU A 89 -1.38 3.25 -5.34
N VAL A 90 -1.63 3.28 -4.03
CA VAL A 90 -1.96 2.07 -3.25
C VAL A 90 -3.28 1.46 -3.74
N GLN A 91 -4.28 2.29 -4.03
CA GLN A 91 -5.58 1.83 -4.52
C GLN A 91 -5.47 1.21 -5.92
N GLN A 92 -4.74 1.86 -6.83
CA GLN A 92 -4.46 1.31 -8.15
C GLN A 92 -3.77 -0.06 -8.05
N ALA A 93 -2.75 -0.19 -7.19
CA ALA A 93 -2.07 -1.47 -7.00
C ALA A 93 -3.00 -2.57 -6.46
N LYS A 94 -4.00 -2.21 -5.64
CA LYS A 94 -5.02 -3.14 -5.17
C LYS A 94 -5.90 -3.62 -6.31
N GLU A 95 -6.37 -2.71 -7.16
CA GLU A 95 -7.20 -3.01 -8.33
C GLU A 95 -6.46 -3.88 -9.35
N GLU A 96 -5.20 -3.56 -9.66
CA GLU A 96 -4.34 -4.37 -10.54
C GLU A 96 -4.16 -5.79 -9.98
N ALA A 97 -3.98 -5.93 -8.67
CA ALA A 97 -3.89 -7.25 -8.03
C ALA A 97 -5.21 -8.04 -8.11
N HIS A 98 -6.36 -7.38 -7.96
CA HIS A 98 -7.68 -8.00 -8.12
C HIS A 98 -7.94 -8.43 -9.57
N ALA A 99 -7.56 -7.60 -10.54
CA ALA A 99 -7.67 -7.93 -11.96
C ALA A 99 -6.79 -9.14 -12.32
N ALA A 100 -5.56 -9.19 -11.81
CA ALA A 100 -4.65 -10.32 -12.01
C ALA A 100 -5.19 -11.62 -11.38
N SER A 101 -5.85 -11.56 -10.21
CA SER A 101 -6.46 -12.75 -9.60
C SER A 101 -7.70 -13.25 -10.35
N ASN A 102 -8.50 -12.36 -10.93
CA ASN A 102 -9.69 -12.74 -11.70
C ASN A 102 -9.33 -13.41 -13.04
N GLY A 103 -8.16 -13.11 -13.61
CA GLY A 103 -7.64 -13.77 -14.82
C GLY A 103 -7.13 -15.20 -14.60
N ILE A 104 -7.00 -15.65 -13.34
CA ILE A 104 -6.47 -16.98 -12.95
C ILE A 104 -7.60 -17.89 -12.42
N GLY A 105 -8.87 -17.51 -12.61
CA GLY A 105 -10.01 -18.20 -12.01
C GLY A 105 -10.40 -19.51 -12.70
N ASN A 106 -9.95 -20.64 -12.15
CA ASN A 106 -10.76 -21.87 -12.14
C ASN A 106 -10.62 -22.78 -10.90
N GLU A 107 -10.04 -22.34 -9.76
CA GLU A 107 -9.90 -23.24 -8.57
C GLU A 107 -10.15 -22.66 -7.16
N GLU A 108 -10.67 -21.43 -6.96
CA GLU A 108 -10.94 -20.93 -5.58
C GLU A 108 -12.41 -20.55 -5.34
N GLU A 109 -13.29 -21.55 -5.24
CA GLU A 109 -14.68 -21.38 -4.76
C GLU A 109 -14.80 -21.20 -3.22
N ALA A 110 -13.72 -21.13 -2.45
CA ALA A 110 -13.78 -21.16 -0.99
C ALA A 110 -14.00 -19.79 -0.28
N GLN A 111 -14.10 -18.67 -0.99
CA GLN A 111 -14.11 -17.33 -0.37
C GLN A 111 -15.36 -16.51 -0.68
N LYS A 112 -16.55 -17.08 -0.43
CA LYS A 112 -17.84 -16.37 -0.56
C LYS A 112 -18.39 -15.77 0.74
N HIS A 113 -17.69 -15.82 1.87
CA HIS A 113 -18.27 -15.42 3.19
C HIS A 113 -17.71 -14.16 3.87
N ALA A 114 -16.92 -13.31 3.19
CA ALA A 114 -16.41 -12.06 3.78
C ALA A 114 -16.89 -10.78 3.09
N ARG A 115 -18.02 -10.84 2.36
CA ARG A 115 -18.56 -9.70 1.62
C ARG A 115 -19.57 -8.90 2.45
N THR A 116 -19.12 -8.19 3.49
CA THR A 116 -19.86 -7.04 4.06
C THR A 116 -18.98 -6.25 5.05
N ARG A 117 -18.26 -5.24 4.54
CA ARG A 117 -17.86 -3.95 5.15
C ARG A 117 -16.51 -3.51 4.60
N GLY A 118 -16.48 -2.38 3.90
CA GLY A 118 -15.26 -1.78 3.40
C GLY A 118 -15.54 -0.66 2.41
N GLU A 119 -16.42 0.26 2.78
CA GLU A 119 -16.72 1.49 2.02
C GLU A 119 -16.23 2.71 2.82
N ASP A 120 -14.99 2.65 3.29
CA ASP A 120 -14.43 3.67 4.18
C ASP A 120 -12.90 3.52 4.32
N GLY A 121 -12.22 3.28 3.20
CA GLY A 121 -10.76 3.20 3.15
C GLY A 121 -10.05 4.47 3.61
N TYR A 122 -10.65 5.65 3.37
CA TYR A 122 -10.16 6.94 3.85
C TYR A 122 -10.13 7.02 5.38
N GLY A 123 -11.23 6.63 6.03
CA GLY A 123 -11.39 6.71 7.48
C GLY A 123 -10.57 5.66 8.23
N LEU A 124 -10.40 4.47 7.66
CA LEU A 124 -9.64 3.39 8.28
C LEU A 124 -8.14 3.63 8.24
N TRP A 125 -7.60 4.21 7.16
CA TRP A 125 -6.18 4.54 7.05
C TRP A 125 -5.80 5.77 7.87
N ILE A 126 -6.63 6.83 7.86
CA ILE A 126 -6.49 7.96 8.78
C ILE A 126 -6.66 7.49 10.23
N GLN A 127 -7.64 6.62 10.56
CA GLN A 127 -7.73 6.03 11.90
C GLN A 127 -6.54 5.13 12.25
N LEU A 128 -5.95 4.39 11.30
CA LEU A 128 -4.78 3.56 11.56
C LEU A 128 -3.53 4.41 11.81
N MET A 129 -3.37 5.52 11.07
CA MET A 129 -2.32 6.51 11.28
C MET A 129 -2.56 7.33 12.56
N GLU A 130 -3.76 7.84 12.81
CA GLU A 130 -4.14 8.61 14.01
C GLU A 130 -4.10 7.77 15.30
N ARG A 131 -4.56 6.50 15.28
CA ARG A 131 -4.61 5.65 16.49
C ARG A 131 -3.26 5.14 16.98
N ARG A 132 -2.19 5.16 16.18
CA ARG A 132 -0.89 4.58 16.60
C ARG A 132 0.33 5.50 16.56
N LEU A 133 0.22 6.71 16.02
CA LEU A 133 1.22 7.76 16.22
C LEU A 133 0.88 8.70 17.39
N SER A 134 -0.18 8.36 18.14
CA SER A 134 -0.48 8.91 19.48
C SER A 134 0.18 8.14 20.63
N CYS A 135 1.10 7.21 20.35
CA CYS A 135 2.02 6.70 21.38
C CYS A 135 3.34 7.43 21.26
N LYS A 136 3.63 8.20 22.31
CA LYS A 136 4.94 8.78 22.66
C LYS A 136 6.07 7.76 22.55
#